data_AF-B3M0W6-F1
#
_entry.id   AF-B3M0W6-F1
#
_cell.length_a   1.000
_cell.length_b   1.000
_cell.length_c   1.000
_cell.angle_alpha   90.00
_cell.angle_beta   90.00
_cell.angle_gamma   90.00
#
_symmetry.space_group_name_H-M   'P 1'
#
loop_
_entity.id
_entity.type
_entity.pdbx_description
1 polymer ?
#
loop_
_entity_poly.entity_id
_entity_poly.type
_entity_poly.pdbx_seq_one_letter_code
_entity_poly.pdbx_strand_id
1 'polypeptide(L)'
;MSNLDASMDTMEHSRFSAIYGPVIKKLTACTELNTQEVTCLMLIYYKFVKMNGPLARKMMKKQMYQVFLSLFNVGSFKVAERTLNTITKDVKYISPEAWISLFEIFTTNNLEMRMRFAFAVYNTKGTDVIDREQVGVACEAFFHGDDEEEVNELKLDMTEFIMKKFDLDKDGVISYEDYSTVVTRQPVLVDFLGYLFPPRDVKNLMAHCINFDTILSSLIM
;
A
#
# COMPACT_ATOMS: atom_id res chain seq x y z
N MET A 1 -30.73 -11.81 2.84
CA MET A 1 -29.85 -10.63 2.68
C MET A 1 -29.96 -10.19 1.23
N SER A 2 -30.65 -9.08 1.01
CA SER A 2 -30.84 -8.41 -0.28
C SER A 2 -29.50 -7.93 -0.85
N ASN A 3 -29.36 -7.92 -2.18
CA ASN A 3 -28.16 -7.58 -2.95
C ASN A 3 -27.13 -6.71 -2.20
N LEU A 4 -26.01 -7.31 -1.80
CA LEU A 4 -24.87 -6.64 -1.16
C LEU A 4 -24.26 -5.52 -2.03
N ASP A 5 -24.47 -5.59 -3.35
CA ASP A 5 -23.94 -4.63 -4.33
C ASP A 5 -24.95 -4.51 -5.49
N ALA A 6 -25.28 -3.28 -5.87
CA ALA A 6 -26.28 -3.01 -6.92
C ALA A 6 -25.78 -3.37 -8.33
N SER A 7 -24.46 -3.49 -8.53
CA SER A 7 -23.83 -3.85 -9.80
C SER A 7 -23.77 -5.37 -10.02
N MET A 8 -24.34 -6.18 -9.12
CA MET A 8 -24.32 -7.65 -9.19
C MET A 8 -25.74 -8.22 -9.30
N ASP A 9 -25.90 -9.19 -10.18
CA ASP A 9 -27.14 -9.97 -10.23
C ASP A 9 -27.19 -11.04 -9.11
N THR A 10 -28.34 -11.70 -8.96
CA THR A 10 -28.56 -12.71 -7.92
C THR A 10 -27.63 -13.93 -8.05
N MET A 11 -27.27 -14.33 -9.27
CA MET A 11 -26.40 -15.46 -9.52
C MET A 11 -24.95 -15.10 -9.16
N GLU A 12 -24.51 -13.90 -9.50
CA GLU A 12 -23.20 -13.36 -9.14
C GLU A 12 -23.05 -13.21 -7.64
N HIS A 13 -24.09 -12.72 -6.96
CA HIS A 13 -24.14 -12.66 -5.51
C HIS A 13 -23.98 -14.04 -4.88
N SER A 14 -24.72 -15.03 -5.38
CA SER A 14 -24.64 -16.42 -4.89
C SER A 14 -23.24 -17.01 -5.09
N ARG A 15 -22.63 -16.76 -6.25
CA ARG A 15 -21.25 -17.19 -6.56
C ARG A 15 -20.24 -16.52 -5.64
N PHE A 16 -20.34 -15.21 -5.44
CA PHE A 16 -19.46 -14.47 -4.53
C PHE A 16 -19.56 -15.01 -3.10
N SER A 17 -20.77 -15.17 -2.56
CA SER A 17 -20.98 -15.72 -1.22
C SER A 17 -20.42 -17.13 -1.07
N ALA A 18 -20.59 -17.99 -2.09
CA ALA A 18 -20.07 -19.35 -2.05
C ALA A 18 -18.53 -19.42 -2.05
N ILE A 19 -17.88 -18.59 -2.86
CA ILE A 19 -16.41 -18.60 -3.00
C ILE A 19 -15.73 -17.87 -1.84
N TYR A 20 -16.22 -16.67 -1.51
CA TYR A 20 -15.53 -15.76 -0.58
C TYR A 20 -16.13 -15.75 0.82
N GLY A 21 -17.32 -16.32 1.05
CA GLY A 21 -17.89 -16.40 2.39
C GLY A 21 -16.95 -17.02 3.44
N PRO A 22 -16.31 -18.18 3.18
CA PRO A 22 -15.31 -18.75 4.09
C PRO A 22 -14.06 -17.87 4.24
N VAL A 23 -13.61 -17.24 3.16
CA VAL A 23 -12.44 -16.36 3.13
C VAL A 23 -12.68 -15.11 3.98
N ILE A 24 -13.86 -14.47 3.84
CA ILE A 24 -14.28 -13.31 4.63
C ILE A 24 -14.30 -13.66 6.12
N LYS A 25 -14.87 -14.81 6.50
CA LYS A 25 -14.89 -15.26 7.90
C LYS A 25 -13.47 -15.43 8.45
N LYS A 26 -12.57 -16.07 7.69
CA LYS A 26 -11.17 -16.24 8.07
C LYS A 26 -10.47 -14.88 8.23
N LEU A 27 -10.61 -13.98 7.25
CA LEU A 27 -9.92 -12.70 7.23
C LEU A 27 -10.42 -11.75 8.33
N THR A 28 -11.73 -11.74 8.60
CA THR A 28 -12.29 -10.99 9.74
C THR A 28 -11.69 -11.45 11.08
N ALA A 29 -11.39 -12.74 11.22
CA ALA A 29 -10.84 -13.28 12.47
C ALA A 29 -9.33 -12.99 12.65
N CYS A 30 -8.64 -12.53 11.61
CA CYS A 30 -7.19 -12.29 11.65
C CYS A 30 -6.79 -10.85 11.29
N THR A 31 -7.74 -9.93 11.27
CA THR A 31 -7.51 -8.50 10.98
C THR A 31 -8.28 -7.64 11.99
N GLU A 32 -7.90 -6.37 12.11
CA GLU A 32 -8.62 -5.34 12.88
C GLU A 32 -9.90 -4.86 12.17
N LEU A 33 -10.13 -5.28 10.92
CA LEU A 33 -11.29 -4.93 10.12
C LEU A 33 -12.52 -5.74 10.50
N ASN A 34 -13.68 -5.08 10.54
CA ASN A 34 -14.95 -5.74 10.80
C ASN A 34 -15.46 -6.51 9.57
N THR A 35 -16.46 -7.39 9.76
CA THR A 35 -16.99 -8.23 8.68
C THR A 35 -17.52 -7.43 7.49
N GLN A 36 -18.12 -6.26 7.72
CA GLN A 36 -18.65 -5.43 6.65
C GLN A 36 -17.49 -4.86 5.81
N GLU A 37 -16.47 -4.32 6.46
CA GLU A 37 -15.27 -3.78 5.80
C GLU A 37 -14.58 -4.85 4.95
N VAL A 38 -14.34 -6.04 5.53
CA VAL A 38 -13.75 -7.17 4.80
C VAL A 38 -14.64 -7.60 3.63
N THR A 39 -15.96 -7.65 3.83
CA THR A 39 -16.90 -8.01 2.76
C THR A 39 -16.84 -7.03 1.60
N CYS A 40 -16.85 -5.73 1.88
CA CYS A 40 -16.77 -4.68 0.87
C CYS A 40 -15.44 -4.71 0.12
N LEU A 41 -14.32 -4.87 0.83
CA LEU A 41 -13.01 -5.04 0.20
C LEU A 41 -12.96 -6.29 -0.69
N MET A 42 -13.57 -7.38 -0.25
CA MET A 42 -13.64 -8.62 -1.03
C MET A 42 -14.54 -8.52 -2.26
N LEU A 43 -15.62 -7.74 -2.21
CA LEU A 43 -16.46 -7.45 -3.37
C LEU A 43 -15.65 -6.72 -4.45
N ILE A 44 -14.84 -5.73 -4.07
CA ILE A 44 -13.96 -5.01 -5.00
C ILE A 44 -12.93 -5.97 -5.62
N TYR A 45 -12.27 -6.77 -4.77
CA TYR A 45 -11.34 -7.80 -5.25
C TYR A 45 -12.01 -8.73 -6.26
N TYR A 46 -13.24 -9.16 -5.99
CA TYR A 46 -14.00 -10.00 -6.91
C TYR A 46 -14.28 -9.33 -8.26
N LYS A 47 -14.61 -8.03 -8.27
CA LYS A 47 -14.79 -7.25 -9.51
C LYS A 47 -13.50 -7.24 -10.35
N PHE A 48 -12.33 -7.03 -9.73
CA PHE A 48 -11.05 -7.14 -10.43
C PHE A 48 -10.78 -8.55 -10.97
N VAL A 49 -11.14 -9.61 -10.23
CA VAL A 49 -11.02 -10.99 -10.70
C VAL A 49 -11.89 -11.21 -11.94
N LYS A 50 -13.14 -10.73 -11.94
CA LYS A 50 -14.05 -10.86 -13.09
C LYS A 50 -13.54 -10.21 -14.36
N MET A 51 -12.84 -9.07 -14.24
CA MET A 51 -12.23 -8.39 -15.41
C MET A 51 -11.20 -9.27 -16.13
N ASN A 52 -10.63 -10.27 -15.45
CA ASN A 52 -9.70 -11.23 -16.06
C ASN A 52 -10.42 -12.38 -16.79
N GLY A 53 -11.76 -12.41 -16.79
CA GLY A 53 -12.61 -13.39 -17.47
C GLY A 53 -13.36 -14.34 -16.53
N PRO A 54 -14.32 -15.11 -17.06
CA PRO A 54 -15.28 -15.89 -16.26
C PRO A 54 -14.67 -17.05 -15.45
N LEU A 55 -13.49 -17.53 -15.88
CA LEU A 55 -12.74 -18.61 -15.22
C LEU A 55 -11.66 -18.12 -14.27
N ALA A 56 -11.43 -16.79 -14.20
CA ALA A 56 -10.43 -16.22 -13.32
C ALA A 56 -10.80 -16.46 -11.85
N ARG A 57 -9.77 -16.69 -11.03
CA ARG A 57 -9.92 -16.95 -9.58
C ARG A 57 -9.18 -15.96 -8.70
N LYS A 58 -8.27 -15.18 -9.29
CA LYS A 58 -7.44 -14.21 -8.59
C LYS A 58 -7.32 -12.91 -9.38
N MET A 59 -7.12 -11.83 -8.66
CA MET A 59 -6.71 -10.53 -9.21
C MET A 59 -5.27 -10.63 -9.72
N MET A 60 -4.97 -10.01 -10.86
CA MET A 60 -3.61 -9.91 -11.39
C MET A 60 -2.85 -8.76 -10.73
N LYS A 61 -1.56 -8.94 -10.47
CA LYS A 61 -0.68 -7.93 -9.86
C LYS A 61 -0.68 -6.62 -10.66
N LYS A 62 -0.75 -6.68 -12.00
CA LYS A 62 -0.82 -5.49 -12.86
C LYS A 62 -2.02 -4.56 -12.56
N GLN A 63 -3.14 -5.11 -12.08
CA GLN A 63 -4.32 -4.34 -11.73
C GLN A 63 -4.09 -3.48 -10.47
N MET A 64 -3.12 -3.84 -9.61
CA MET A 64 -2.77 -3.03 -8.44
C MET A 64 -2.12 -1.70 -8.81
N TYR A 65 -1.35 -1.63 -9.90
CA TYR A 65 -0.76 -0.35 -10.31
C TYR A 65 -1.83 0.70 -10.63
N GLN A 66 -2.94 0.28 -11.22
CA GLN A 66 -4.08 1.17 -11.47
C GLN A 66 -4.74 1.63 -10.16
N VAL A 67 -4.88 0.73 -9.19
CA VAL A 67 -5.32 1.08 -7.82
C VAL A 67 -4.35 2.08 -7.21
N PHE A 68 -3.03 1.89 -7.39
CA PHE A 68 -2.04 2.77 -6.81
C PHE A 68 -2.11 4.19 -7.36
N LEU A 69 -2.21 4.30 -8.69
CA LEU A 69 -2.35 5.57 -9.40
C LEU A 69 -3.65 6.28 -9.03
N SER A 70 -4.78 5.57 -9.03
CA SER A 70 -6.11 6.16 -8.84
C SER A 70 -6.39 6.57 -7.40
N LEU A 71 -5.88 5.81 -6.43
CA LEU A 71 -6.17 6.06 -5.01
C LEU A 71 -5.11 6.93 -4.36
N PHE A 72 -3.81 6.67 -4.55
CA PHE A 72 -2.82 7.21 -3.63
C PHE A 72 -2.02 8.39 -4.21
N ASN A 73 -2.27 8.81 -5.44
CA ASN A 73 -1.45 9.80 -6.15
C ASN A 73 0.06 9.49 -6.04
N VAL A 74 0.40 8.19 -5.91
CA VAL A 74 1.78 7.73 -5.79
C VAL A 74 2.36 7.76 -7.21
N GLY A 75 3.03 8.86 -7.53
CA GLY A 75 3.72 9.04 -8.82
C GLY A 75 4.97 8.16 -8.97
N SER A 76 5.43 7.51 -7.89
CA SER A 76 6.62 6.67 -7.92
C SER A 76 6.28 5.19 -8.12
N PHE A 77 6.47 4.70 -9.34
CA PHE A 77 6.37 3.27 -9.68
C PHE A 77 7.26 2.41 -8.77
N LYS A 78 8.48 2.88 -8.44
CA LYS A 78 9.43 2.19 -7.56
C LYS A 78 8.80 1.93 -6.17
N VAL A 79 8.10 2.90 -5.61
CA VAL A 79 7.45 2.76 -4.29
C VAL A 79 6.30 1.76 -4.38
N ALA A 80 5.42 1.90 -5.38
CA ALA A 80 4.31 0.97 -5.59
C ALA A 80 4.78 -0.49 -5.77
N GLU A 81 5.87 -0.71 -6.52
CA GLU A 81 6.46 -2.03 -6.71
C GLU A 81 6.99 -2.61 -5.40
N ARG A 82 7.72 -1.81 -4.60
CA ARG A 82 8.23 -2.24 -3.30
C ARG A 82 7.09 -2.57 -2.33
N THR A 83 6.07 -1.72 -2.24
CA THR A 83 4.83 -1.97 -1.47
C THR A 83 4.22 -3.32 -1.85
N LEU A 84 4.11 -3.61 -3.15
CA LEU A 84 3.57 -4.90 -3.63
C LEU A 84 4.44 -6.08 -3.23
N ASN A 85 5.77 -5.95 -3.30
CA ASN A 85 6.70 -7.02 -2.96
C ASN A 85 6.76 -7.31 -1.45
N THR A 86 6.31 -6.35 -0.62
CA THR A 86 6.13 -6.52 0.83
C THR A 86 4.88 -7.32 1.15
N ILE A 87 3.77 -7.12 0.44
CA ILE A 87 2.48 -7.81 0.74
C ILE A 87 2.30 -9.15 0.02
N THR A 88 3.05 -9.43 -1.05
CA THR A 88 2.96 -10.72 -1.77
C THR A 88 4.29 -11.15 -2.37
N LYS A 89 4.53 -12.46 -2.35
CA LYS A 89 5.63 -13.11 -3.10
C LYS A 89 5.18 -13.66 -4.45
N ASP A 90 3.87 -13.70 -4.73
CA ASP A 90 3.35 -14.13 -6.02
C ASP A 90 3.65 -13.07 -7.09
N VAL A 91 4.30 -13.51 -8.16
CA VAL A 91 4.76 -12.63 -9.24
C VAL A 91 3.63 -12.16 -10.15
N LYS A 92 2.52 -12.91 -10.21
CA LYS A 92 1.45 -12.69 -11.19
C LYS A 92 0.15 -12.25 -10.55
N TYR A 93 -0.15 -12.69 -9.33
CA TYR A 93 -1.45 -12.50 -8.70
C TYR A 93 -1.36 -11.88 -7.31
N ILE A 94 -2.45 -11.24 -6.90
CA ILE A 94 -2.66 -10.78 -5.51
C ILE A 94 -3.64 -11.76 -4.86
N SER A 95 -3.33 -12.27 -3.68
CA SER A 95 -4.27 -13.08 -2.90
C SER A 95 -5.29 -12.20 -2.15
N PRO A 96 -6.46 -12.74 -1.76
CA PRO A 96 -7.37 -12.07 -0.84
C PRO A 96 -6.66 -11.59 0.44
N GLU A 97 -5.76 -12.40 1.00
CA GLU A 97 -4.97 -12.06 2.18
C GLU A 97 -4.10 -10.82 1.95
N ALA A 98 -3.34 -10.77 0.85
CA ALA A 98 -2.47 -9.64 0.53
C ALA A 98 -3.27 -8.36 0.26
N TRP A 99 -4.42 -8.51 -0.40
CA TRP A 99 -5.36 -7.42 -0.64
C TRP A 99 -5.88 -6.83 0.67
N ILE A 100 -6.45 -7.67 1.55
CA ILE A 100 -6.99 -7.20 2.83
C ILE A 100 -5.89 -6.61 3.72
N SER A 101 -4.72 -7.26 3.81
CA SER A 101 -3.60 -6.77 4.62
C SER A 101 -3.14 -5.36 4.18
N LEU A 102 -3.06 -5.10 2.88
CA LEU A 102 -2.70 -3.77 2.39
C LEU A 102 -3.71 -2.70 2.82
N PHE A 103 -5.01 -2.97 2.65
CA PHE A 103 -6.05 -2.00 3.00
C PHE A 103 -6.16 -1.80 4.50
N GLU A 104 -5.99 -2.84 5.32
CA GLU A 104 -5.89 -2.73 6.77
C GLU A 104 -4.77 -1.77 7.18
N ILE A 105 -3.57 -1.91 6.61
CA ILE A 105 -2.44 -1.01 6.86
C ILE A 105 -2.74 0.42 6.41
N PHE A 106 -3.47 0.59 5.31
CA PHE A 106 -3.82 1.91 4.77
C PHE A 106 -4.89 2.63 5.59
N THR A 107 -5.82 1.90 6.19
CA THR A 107 -6.91 2.47 7.00
C THR A 107 -6.61 2.51 8.49
N THR A 108 -5.65 1.73 9.00
CA THR A 108 -5.35 1.70 10.44
C THR A 108 -4.80 3.04 10.97
N ASN A 109 -5.13 3.32 12.23
CA ASN A 109 -4.51 4.37 13.04
C ASN A 109 -3.38 3.82 13.91
N ASN A 110 -3.12 2.51 13.88
CA ASN A 110 -2.03 1.88 14.61
C ASN A 110 -0.67 2.33 14.02
N LEU A 111 0.02 3.22 14.74
CA LEU A 111 1.30 3.76 14.29
C LEU A 111 2.38 2.68 14.22
N GLU A 112 2.38 1.70 15.13
CA GLU A 112 3.35 0.60 15.12
C GLU A 112 3.21 -0.24 13.86
N MET A 113 1.99 -0.62 13.49
CA MET A 113 1.72 -1.38 12.27
C MET A 113 2.22 -0.62 11.02
N ARG A 114 1.97 0.69 10.97
CA ARG A 114 2.45 1.57 9.89
C ARG A 114 3.97 1.67 9.87
N MET A 115 4.61 1.82 11.03
CA MET A 115 6.07 1.87 11.14
C MET A 115 6.71 0.57 10.63
N ARG A 116 6.22 -0.60 11.07
CA ARG A 116 6.71 -1.92 10.61
C ARG A 116 6.59 -2.07 9.10
N PHE A 117 5.44 -1.68 8.55
CA PHE A 117 5.22 -1.76 7.12
C PHE A 117 6.16 -0.83 6.33
N ALA A 118 6.26 0.43 6.73
CA ALA A 118 7.10 1.40 6.06
C ALA A 118 8.58 0.99 6.05
N PHE A 119 9.09 0.56 7.22
CA PHE A 119 10.46 0.06 7.33
C PHE A 119 10.71 -1.14 6.41
N ALA A 120 9.78 -2.09 6.34
CA ALA A 120 9.89 -3.24 5.44
C ALA A 120 9.90 -2.85 3.95
N VAL A 121 9.18 -1.79 3.57
CA VAL A 121 9.21 -1.25 2.19
C VAL A 121 10.54 -0.55 1.88
N TYR A 122 11.12 0.14 2.86
CA TYR A 122 12.39 0.87 2.69
C TYR A 122 13.64 -0.01 2.83
N ASN A 123 13.54 -1.16 3.50
CA ASN A 123 14.59 -2.18 3.56
C ASN A 123 14.70 -2.95 2.23
N THR A 124 15.07 -2.24 1.15
CA THR A 124 15.12 -2.77 -0.21
C THR A 124 16.19 -3.83 -0.41
N LYS A 125 17.22 -3.86 0.45
CA LYS A 125 18.30 -4.86 0.42
C LYS A 125 18.01 -6.09 1.27
N GLY A 126 16.99 -6.04 2.14
CA GLY A 126 16.66 -7.15 3.04
C GLY A 126 17.71 -7.39 4.14
N THR A 127 18.45 -6.35 4.52
CA THR A 127 19.57 -6.37 5.49
C THR A 127 19.16 -6.03 6.91
N ASP A 128 17.85 -5.88 7.15
CA ASP A 128 17.20 -5.42 8.40
C ASP A 128 17.62 -4.03 8.89
N VAL A 129 18.38 -3.31 8.07
CA VAL A 129 18.78 -1.91 8.25
C VAL A 129 18.59 -1.17 6.93
N ILE A 130 18.45 0.16 7.00
CA ILE A 130 18.43 1.03 5.83
C ILE A 130 19.77 1.76 5.79
N ASP A 131 20.62 1.40 4.83
CA ASP A 131 21.92 2.05 4.66
C ASP A 131 21.83 3.36 3.85
N ARG A 132 22.95 4.09 3.83
CA ARG A 132 23.06 5.37 3.10
C ARG A 132 22.70 5.26 1.62
N GLU A 133 23.05 4.15 0.96
CA GLU A 133 22.73 3.94 -0.44
C GLU A 133 21.21 3.81 -0.65
N GLN A 134 20.52 3.07 0.22
CA GLN A 134 19.06 2.95 0.18
C GLN A 134 18.35 4.30 0.36
N VAL A 135 18.87 5.14 1.26
CA VAL A 135 18.38 6.53 1.45
C VAL A 135 18.64 7.37 0.20
N GLY A 136 19.84 7.31 -0.36
CA GLY A 136 20.19 8.06 -1.58
C GLY A 136 19.31 7.70 -2.77
N VAL A 137 19.04 6.41 -2.99
CA VAL A 137 18.14 5.92 -4.05
C VAL A 137 16.71 6.43 -3.85
N ALA A 138 16.24 6.59 -2.61
CA ALA A 138 14.93 7.19 -2.35
C ALA A 138 14.91 8.70 -2.68
N CYS A 139 15.99 9.42 -2.34
CA CYS A 139 16.13 10.85 -2.61
C CYS A 139 16.15 11.19 -4.11
N GLU A 140 16.50 10.25 -4.99
CA GLU A 140 16.38 10.42 -6.44
C GLU A 140 14.99 10.87 -6.90
N ALA A 141 13.95 10.45 -6.18
CA ALA A 141 12.57 10.75 -6.51
C ALA A 141 12.05 12.07 -5.91
N PHE A 142 12.87 12.78 -5.12
CA PHE A 142 12.46 14.01 -4.41
C PHE A 142 12.75 15.28 -5.20
N PHE A 143 13.74 15.26 -6.08
CA PHE A 143 14.23 16.43 -6.79
C PHE A 143 14.21 16.21 -8.30
N HIS A 144 13.65 17.18 -9.02
CA HIS A 144 13.60 17.22 -10.48
C HIS A 144 13.96 18.64 -10.93
N GLY A 145 14.77 18.74 -11.98
CA GLY A 145 15.23 20.01 -12.53
C GLY A 145 16.10 19.80 -13.77
N ASP A 146 16.32 20.88 -14.52
CA ASP A 146 17.10 20.86 -15.76
C ASP A 146 18.62 20.91 -15.51
N ASP A 147 19.05 21.39 -14.34
CA ASP A 147 20.46 21.42 -13.93
C ASP A 147 20.81 20.14 -13.14
N GLU A 148 21.56 19.24 -13.78
CA GLU A 148 21.92 17.96 -13.19
C GLU A 148 22.89 18.10 -12.00
N GLU A 149 23.79 19.08 -12.00
CA GLU A 149 24.76 19.27 -10.92
C GLU A 149 24.05 19.75 -9.66
N GLU A 150 23.20 20.78 -9.78
CA GLU A 150 22.39 21.29 -8.67
C GLU A 150 21.47 20.20 -8.10
N VAL A 151 20.79 19.45 -8.96
CA VAL A 151 19.90 18.35 -8.54
C VAL A 151 20.68 17.26 -7.81
N ASN A 152 21.92 16.96 -8.21
CA ASN A 152 22.74 15.96 -7.54
C ASN A 152 23.25 16.44 -6.18
N GLU A 153 23.63 17.72 -6.04
CA GLU A 153 23.96 18.31 -4.75
C GLU A 153 22.77 18.26 -3.78
N LEU A 154 21.57 18.62 -4.22
CA LEU A 154 20.35 18.55 -3.41
C LEU A 154 20.04 17.13 -2.93
N LYS A 155 20.26 16.11 -3.77
CA LYS A 155 20.08 14.70 -3.39
C LYS A 155 21.09 14.26 -2.34
N LEU A 156 22.36 14.66 -2.48
CA LEU A 156 23.41 14.35 -1.51
C LEU A 156 23.10 15.02 -0.16
N ASP A 157 22.78 16.31 -0.17
CA ASP A 157 22.43 17.06 1.04
C ASP A 157 21.20 16.47 1.75
N MET A 158 20.17 16.07 1.00
CA MET A 158 19.00 15.40 1.57
C MET A 158 19.35 14.04 2.16
N THR A 159 20.22 13.27 1.51
CA THR A 159 20.70 11.98 2.03
C THR A 159 21.42 12.18 3.37
N GLU A 160 22.33 13.15 3.44
CA GLU A 160 23.05 13.50 4.66
C GLU A 160 22.11 13.99 5.78
N PHE A 161 21.13 14.82 5.43
CA PHE A 161 20.13 15.32 6.37
C PHE A 161 19.29 14.19 6.97
N ILE A 162 18.83 13.25 6.13
CA ILE A 162 18.04 12.10 6.57
C ILE A 162 18.88 11.19 7.46
N MET A 163 20.10 10.84 7.05
CA MET A 163 21.01 10.05 7.86
C MET A 163 21.21 10.71 9.23
N LYS A 164 21.57 12.00 9.27
CA LYS A 164 21.76 12.73 10.54
C LYS A 164 20.51 12.75 11.44
N LYS A 165 19.31 12.71 10.86
CA LYS A 165 18.05 12.76 11.62
C LYS A 165 17.64 11.39 12.16
N PHE A 166 17.91 10.33 11.42
CA PHE A 166 17.43 8.99 11.71
C PHE A 166 18.49 8.07 12.29
N ASP A 167 19.75 8.12 11.87
CA ASP A 167 20.86 7.37 12.46
C ASP A 167 21.22 7.99 13.83
N LEU A 168 20.61 7.49 14.91
CA LEU A 168 20.71 8.11 16.23
C LEU A 168 22.00 7.74 16.95
N ASP A 169 22.52 6.55 16.70
CA ASP A 169 23.75 6.03 17.31
C ASP A 169 25.01 6.29 16.47
N LYS A 170 24.84 6.77 15.23
CA LYS A 170 25.89 7.17 14.29
C LYS A 170 26.74 6.01 13.79
N ASP A 171 26.13 4.84 13.63
CA ASP A 171 26.79 3.65 13.08
C ASP A 171 26.84 3.64 11.53
N GLY A 172 26.18 4.61 10.89
CA GLY A 172 26.14 4.77 9.43
C GLY A 172 24.96 4.08 8.76
N VAL A 173 24.04 3.47 9.52
CA VAL A 173 22.78 2.89 9.03
C VAL A 173 21.59 3.37 9.86
N ILE A 174 20.39 3.08 9.40
CA ILE A 174 19.16 3.36 10.15
C ILE A 174 18.53 2.02 10.52
N SER A 175 18.57 1.66 11.79
CA SER A 175 17.88 0.48 12.31
C SER A 175 16.37 0.73 12.48
N TYR A 176 15.60 -0.33 12.75
CA TYR A 176 14.19 -0.14 13.12
C TYR A 176 14.04 0.62 14.45
N GLU A 177 14.96 0.43 15.40
CA GLU A 177 14.96 1.11 16.70
C GLU A 177 15.10 2.63 16.51
N ASP A 178 16.08 3.03 15.70
CA ASP A 178 16.33 4.40 15.29
C ASP A 178 15.10 5.05 14.66
N TYR A 179 14.62 4.42 13.59
CA TYR A 179 13.46 4.87 12.83
C TYR A 179 12.21 5.00 13.70
N SER A 180 11.88 3.95 14.46
CA SER A 180 10.69 3.94 15.30
C SER A 180 10.79 4.94 16.46
N THR A 181 11.99 5.18 17.01
CA THR A 181 12.22 6.20 18.03
C THR A 181 11.91 7.60 17.50
N VAL A 182 12.38 7.93 16.28
CA VAL A 182 12.10 9.23 15.64
C VAL A 182 10.61 9.36 15.32
N VAL A 183 10.00 8.36 14.68
CA VAL A 183 8.60 8.41 14.24
C VAL A 183 7.62 8.40 15.42
N THR A 184 7.92 7.71 16.51
CA THR A 184 7.09 7.77 17.72
C THR A 184 7.00 9.19 18.27
N ARG A 185 8.07 9.98 18.18
CA ARG A 185 8.09 11.39 18.58
C ARG A 185 7.47 12.31 17.51
N GLN A 186 7.58 11.94 16.24
CA GLN A 186 7.10 12.72 15.10
C GLN A 186 6.36 11.82 14.09
N PRO A 187 5.09 11.44 14.36
CA PRO A 187 4.36 10.44 13.57
C PRO A 187 4.18 10.77 12.09
N VAL A 188 4.28 12.06 11.72
CA VAL A 188 4.23 12.53 10.33
C VAL A 188 5.40 12.00 9.49
N LEU A 189 6.48 11.53 10.12
CA LEU A 189 7.68 11.01 9.44
C LEU A 189 7.61 9.49 9.15
N VAL A 190 6.46 8.85 9.34
CA VAL A 190 6.30 7.41 9.13
C VAL A 190 6.61 6.98 7.68
N ASP A 191 6.48 7.88 6.71
CA ASP A 191 6.83 7.65 5.30
C ASP A 191 7.90 8.62 4.78
N PHE A 192 8.94 8.86 5.59
CA PHE A 192 10.02 9.82 5.32
C PHE A 192 10.83 9.57 4.04
N LEU A 193 10.85 8.35 3.49
CA LEU A 193 11.54 8.02 2.23
C LEU A 193 10.59 8.01 1.02
N GLY A 194 9.43 8.66 1.15
CA GLY A 194 8.45 8.84 0.09
C GLY A 194 7.08 8.30 0.48
N TYR A 195 6.04 8.92 -0.06
CA TYR A 195 4.64 8.64 0.28
C TYR A 195 4.30 7.15 0.18
N LEU A 196 3.91 6.56 1.31
CA LEU A 196 3.47 5.16 1.40
C LEU A 196 2.00 5.05 1.76
N PHE A 197 1.50 5.98 2.56
CA PHE A 197 0.15 5.92 3.08
C PHE A 197 -0.77 6.85 2.30
N PRO A 198 -2.07 6.48 2.16
CA PRO A 198 -3.04 7.36 1.54
C PRO A 198 -3.14 8.67 2.33
N PRO A 199 -3.17 9.83 1.65
CA PRO A 199 -3.45 11.09 2.31
C PRO A 199 -4.88 11.08 2.89
N ARG A 200 -5.15 11.98 3.85
CA ARG A 200 -6.42 11.98 4.60
C ARG A 200 -7.66 12.03 3.71
N ASP A 201 -7.64 12.85 2.65
CA ASP A 201 -8.79 13.00 1.76
C ASP A 201 -9.07 11.73 0.97
N VAL A 202 -8.02 10.99 0.60
CA VAL A 202 -8.14 9.67 -0.03
C VAL A 202 -8.69 8.65 0.97
N LYS A 203 -8.28 8.69 2.25
CA LYS A 203 -8.87 7.82 3.27
C LYS A 203 -10.36 8.09 3.46
N ASN A 204 -10.76 9.37 3.45
CA ASN A 204 -12.18 9.75 3.48
C ASN A 204 -12.90 9.23 2.23
N LEU A 205 -12.30 9.38 1.05
CA LEU A 205 -12.84 8.80 -0.19
C LEU A 205 -12.99 7.29 -0.07
N MET A 206 -11.99 6.55 0.43
CA MET A 206 -12.10 5.10 0.64
C MET A 206 -13.23 4.74 1.61
N ALA A 207 -13.40 5.52 2.68
CA ALA A 207 -14.49 5.34 3.64
C ALA A 207 -15.87 5.59 3.00
N HIS A 208 -15.97 6.53 2.06
CA HIS A 208 -17.19 6.81 1.30
C HIS A 208 -17.41 5.85 0.11
N CYS A 209 -16.33 5.41 -0.54
CA CYS A 209 -16.31 4.58 -1.73
C CYS A 209 -16.48 3.10 -1.44
N ILE A 210 -16.85 2.70 -0.22
CA ILE A 210 -17.40 1.35 0.03
C ILE A 210 -18.60 1.01 -0.92
N ASN A 211 -19.11 1.98 -1.71
CA ASN A 211 -19.71 1.76 -3.04
C ASN A 211 -18.80 2.21 -4.21
N PHE A 212 -17.89 1.34 -4.68
CA PHE A 212 -16.77 1.59 -5.62
C PHE A 212 -17.16 1.78 -7.12
N ASP A 213 -18.39 2.20 -7.44
CA ASP A 213 -18.87 2.27 -8.84
C ASP A 213 -18.14 3.36 -9.67
N THR A 214 -17.75 4.45 -9.02
CA THR A 214 -17.06 5.59 -9.64
C THR A 214 -15.63 5.25 -10.07
N ILE A 215 -14.92 4.39 -9.33
CA ILE A 215 -13.52 4.02 -9.61
C ILE A 215 -13.43 2.99 -10.73
N LEU A 216 -14.41 2.09 -10.85
CA LEU A 216 -14.49 1.17 -12.00
C LEU A 216 -14.80 1.92 -13.30
N SER A 217 -15.63 2.95 -13.22
CA SER A 217 -15.99 3.79 -14.38
C SER A 217 -14.80 4.57 -14.94
N SER A 218 -13.87 5.01 -14.09
CA SER A 218 -12.63 5.67 -14.52
C SER A 218 -11.53 4.72 -15.02
N LEU A 219 -11.70 3.40 -14.84
CA LEU A 219 -10.76 2.37 -15.31
C LEU A 219 -11.15 1.77 -16.67
N ILE A 220 -12.32 2.15 -17.20
CA ILE A 220 -12.89 1.66 -18.47
C ILE A 220 -12.72 2.69 -19.62
N MET A 221 -12.17 3.87 -19.33
CA MET A 221 -11.65 4.83 -20.33
C MET A 221 -10.13 4.81 -20.33
#